data_AF-A0A1F6ETC3-F1
#
_entry.id   AF-A0A1F6ETC3-F1
#
_cell.length_a   1.000
_cell.length_b   1.000
_cell.length_c   1.000
_cell.angle_alpha   90.00
_cell.angle_beta   90.00
_cell.angle_gamma   90.00
#
_symmetry.space_group_name_H-M   'P 1'
#
loop_
_entity.id
_entity.type
_entity.pdbx_description
1 polymer ?
#
loop_
_entity_poly.entity_id
_entity_poly.type
_entity_poly.pdbx_seq_one_letter_code
_entity_poly.pdbx_strand_id
1 'polypeptide(L)'
;MMSLRDVAATCRMFAYFFNWKAGLISAAVNGPVVAYANWNHSVFVSVSAGVVQGVVSFGLTALTAGIAQRISDSIERPLYAYAFGSVVPATVTFLVSYGAHVRNETPELFESVLWPTLLSFSTSIGMNALVRNYELLPNWLQWCVRRIVMRNKKIS
;
A
#
# COMPACT_ATOMS: atom_id res chain seq x y z
N MET A 1 2.80 19.97 -27.19
CA MET A 1 2.48 18.56 -27.55
C MET A 1 3.52 17.66 -26.91
N MET A 2 3.11 16.74 -26.05
CA MET A 2 4.01 15.79 -25.37
C MET A 2 4.53 14.77 -26.40
N SER A 3 5.84 14.54 -26.48
CA SER A 3 6.38 13.58 -27.45
C SER A 3 6.15 12.14 -26.98
N LEU A 4 6.12 11.17 -27.91
CA LEU A 4 6.04 9.74 -27.58
C LEU A 4 7.18 9.27 -26.65
N ARG A 5 8.33 9.95 -26.68
CA ARG A 5 9.45 9.70 -25.77
C ARG A 5 9.14 10.14 -24.35
N ASP A 6 8.47 11.28 -24.18
CA ASP A 6 8.08 11.80 -22.86
C ASP A 6 7.04 10.88 -22.22
N VAL A 7 6.04 10.44 -23.00
CA VAL A 7 5.04 9.46 -22.54
C VAL A 7 5.70 8.14 -22.13
N ALA A 8 6.64 7.63 -22.94
CA ALA A 8 7.37 6.41 -22.61
C ALA A 8 8.25 6.56 -21.35
N ALA A 9 8.85 7.74 -21.15
CA ALA A 9 9.63 8.03 -19.94
C ALA A 9 8.74 8.09 -18.69
N THR A 10 7.57 8.73 -18.79
CA THR A 10 6.58 8.76 -17.70
C THR A 10 6.07 7.36 -17.35
N CYS A 11 5.75 6.52 -18.35
CA CYS A 11 5.33 5.14 -18.12
C CYS A 11 6.41 4.29 -17.44
N ARG A 12 7.69 4.46 -17.83
CA ARG A 12 8.81 3.77 -17.17
C ARG A 12 8.99 4.23 -15.73
N MET A 13 8.84 5.53 -15.47
CA MET A 13 8.90 6.08 -14.13
C MET A 13 7.77 5.52 -13.25
N PHE A 14 6.54 5.48 -13.75
CA PHE A 14 5.42 4.84 -13.05
C PHE A 14 5.70 3.36 -12.76
N ALA A 15 6.13 2.59 -13.77
CA ALA A 15 6.46 1.17 -13.59
C ALA A 15 7.60 0.95 -12.58
N TYR A 16 8.55 1.88 -12.47
CA TYR A 16 9.65 1.81 -11.51
C TYR A 16 9.20 1.93 -10.04
N PHE A 17 8.14 2.71 -9.79
CA PHE A 17 7.52 2.90 -8.48
C PHE A 17 6.32 1.98 -8.23
N PHE A 18 5.97 1.09 -9.17
CA PHE A 18 4.78 0.25 -9.05
C PHE A 18 5.12 -1.16 -8.54
N ASN A 19 4.79 -1.44 -7.28
CA ASN A 19 4.94 -2.76 -6.69
C ASN A 19 3.68 -3.63 -6.88
N TRP A 20 3.57 -4.24 -8.06
CA TRP A 20 2.41 -5.06 -8.43
C TRP A 20 2.11 -6.22 -7.47
N LYS A 21 3.13 -6.77 -6.80
CA LYS A 21 2.94 -7.87 -5.83
C LYS A 21 2.20 -7.40 -4.59
N ALA A 22 2.63 -6.25 -4.03
CA ALA A 22 1.96 -5.64 -2.89
C ALA A 22 0.52 -5.25 -3.26
N GLY A 23 0.32 -4.71 -4.47
CA GLY A 23 -1.01 -4.42 -5.00
C GLY A 23 -1.91 -5.66 -5.07
N LEU A 24 -1.44 -6.78 -5.62
CA LEU A 24 -2.23 -8.01 -5.73
C LEU A 24 -2.64 -8.56 -4.36
N ILE A 25 -1.72 -8.57 -3.40
CA ILE A 25 -2.02 -9.00 -2.02
C ILE A 25 -3.11 -8.11 -1.44
N SER A 26 -2.97 -6.78 -1.58
CA SER A 26 -3.96 -5.82 -1.10
C SER A 26 -5.33 -6.01 -1.73
N ALA A 27 -5.40 -6.21 -3.04
CA ALA A 27 -6.65 -6.45 -3.76
C ALA A 27 -7.36 -7.74 -3.31
N ALA A 28 -6.58 -8.82 -3.18
CA ALA A 28 -7.09 -10.13 -2.77
C ALA A 28 -7.60 -10.15 -1.32
N VAL A 29 -7.11 -9.26 -0.46
CA VAL A 29 -7.58 -9.14 0.92
C VAL A 29 -8.73 -8.13 1.03
N ASN A 30 -8.56 -6.91 0.52
CA ASN A 30 -9.53 -5.83 0.71
C ASN A 30 -10.80 -6.01 -0.12
N GLY A 31 -10.71 -6.58 -1.33
CA GLY A 31 -11.87 -6.81 -2.18
C GLY A 31 -12.91 -7.74 -1.52
N PRO A 32 -12.51 -8.95 -1.07
CA PRO A 32 -13.41 -9.86 -0.37
C PRO A 32 -13.95 -9.30 0.95
N VAL A 33 -13.14 -8.55 1.71
CA VAL A 33 -13.60 -7.90 2.96
C VAL A 33 -14.74 -6.93 2.68
N VAL A 34 -14.64 -6.09 1.65
CA VAL A 34 -15.71 -5.15 1.29
C VAL A 34 -16.92 -5.86 0.68
N ALA A 35 -16.71 -6.91 -0.12
CA ALA A 35 -17.83 -7.72 -0.61
C ALA A 35 -18.61 -8.37 0.55
N TYR A 36 -17.90 -8.88 1.55
CA TYR A 36 -18.50 -9.45 2.75
C TYR A 36 -19.19 -8.40 3.62
N ALA A 37 -18.58 -7.23 3.83
CA ALA A 37 -19.19 -6.13 4.59
C ALA A 37 -20.50 -5.65 3.96
N ASN A 38 -20.65 -5.77 2.64
CA ASN A 38 -21.86 -5.39 1.92
C ASN A 38 -22.86 -6.53 1.72
N TRP A 39 -22.60 -7.73 2.25
CA TRP A 39 -23.42 -8.94 1.98
C TRP A 39 -24.91 -8.80 2.27
N ASN A 40 -25.30 -7.89 3.19
CA ASN A 40 -26.70 -7.60 3.49
C ASN A 40 -27.46 -6.89 2.34
N HIS A 41 -26.75 -6.38 1.34
CA HIS A 41 -27.32 -5.83 0.11
C HIS A 41 -27.46 -6.93 -0.96
N SER A 42 -27.93 -6.56 -2.16
CA SER A 42 -28.02 -7.53 -3.26
C SER A 42 -26.63 -8.06 -3.65
N VAL A 43 -26.55 -9.33 -4.05
CA VAL A 43 -25.30 -9.99 -4.46
C VAL A 43 -24.54 -9.17 -5.50
N PHE A 44 -25.27 -8.55 -6.44
CA PHE A 44 -24.69 -7.69 -7.45
C PHE A 44 -23.99 -6.45 -6.86
N VAL A 45 -24.61 -5.79 -5.88
CA VAL A 45 -24.03 -4.62 -5.19
C VAL A 45 -22.81 -5.03 -4.37
N SER A 46 -22.90 -6.15 -3.64
CA SER A 46 -21.81 -6.64 -2.81
C SER A 46 -20.56 -6.99 -3.63
N VAL A 47 -20.75 -7.74 -4.72
CA VAL A 47 -19.64 -8.15 -5.60
C VAL A 47 -19.05 -6.94 -6.33
N SER A 48 -19.88 -6.05 -6.87
CA SER A 48 -19.38 -4.85 -7.57
C SER A 48 -18.61 -3.92 -6.64
N ALA A 49 -19.09 -3.71 -5.40
CA ALA A 49 -18.36 -2.96 -4.38
C ALA A 49 -17.00 -3.60 -4.05
N GLY A 50 -16.95 -4.93 -3.89
CA GLY A 50 -15.70 -5.66 -3.66
C GLY A 50 -14.70 -5.56 -4.81
N VAL A 51 -15.17 -5.64 -6.06
CA VAL A 51 -14.31 -5.48 -7.24
C VAL A 51 -13.75 -4.06 -7.32
N VAL A 52 -14.58 -3.04 -7.15
CA VAL A 52 -14.15 -1.64 -7.16
C VAL A 52 -13.12 -1.41 -6.05
N GLN A 53 -13.39 -1.88 -4.83
CA GLN A 53 -12.43 -1.79 -3.73
C GLN A 53 -11.12 -2.50 -4.07
N GLY A 54 -11.18 -3.70 -4.64
CA GLY A 54 -10.01 -4.48 -5.01
C GLY A 54 -9.12 -3.74 -6.02
N VAL A 55 -9.71 -3.14 -7.06
CA VAL A 55 -8.99 -2.35 -8.07
C VAL A 55 -8.37 -1.09 -7.48
N VAL A 56 -9.12 -0.35 -6.66
CA VAL A 56 -8.61 0.85 -6.00
C VAL A 56 -7.48 0.50 -5.03
N SER A 57 -7.66 -0.55 -4.21
CA SER A 57 -6.67 -1.05 -3.27
C SER A 57 -5.41 -1.54 -3.98
N PHE A 58 -5.56 -2.23 -5.11
CA PHE A 58 -4.44 -2.66 -5.95
C PHE A 58 -3.57 -1.47 -6.35
N GLY A 59 -4.17 -0.45 -6.98
CA GLY A 59 -3.45 0.68 -7.52
C GLY A 59 -2.76 1.51 -6.44
N LEU A 60 -3.51 1.84 -5.38
CA LEU A 60 -2.98 2.64 -4.27
C LEU A 60 -1.87 1.91 -3.52
N THR A 61 -2.06 0.63 -3.18
CA THR A 61 -1.03 -0.12 -2.47
C THR A 61 0.19 -0.36 -3.35
N ALA A 62 0.03 -0.70 -4.63
CA ALA A 62 1.17 -0.91 -5.53
C ALA A 62 2.04 0.33 -5.66
N LEU A 63 1.42 1.51 -5.80
CA LEU A 63 2.13 2.78 -5.90
C LEU A 63 2.78 3.18 -4.57
N THR A 64 2.01 3.19 -3.48
CA THR A 64 2.52 3.64 -2.18
C THR A 64 3.59 2.71 -1.62
N ALA A 65 3.43 1.40 -1.74
CA ALA A 65 4.43 0.42 -1.31
C ALA A 65 5.72 0.52 -2.14
N GLY A 66 5.61 0.77 -3.44
CA GLY A 66 6.79 0.97 -4.28
C GLY A 66 7.54 2.25 -3.94
N ILE A 67 6.84 3.37 -3.73
CA ILE A 67 7.45 4.63 -3.25
C ILE A 67 8.12 4.42 -1.89
N ALA A 68 7.41 3.81 -0.94
CA ALA A 68 7.93 3.53 0.40
C ALA A 68 9.19 2.66 0.35
N GLN A 69 9.20 1.64 -0.52
CA GLN A 69 10.37 0.78 -0.71
C GLN A 69 11.57 1.56 -1.25
N ARG A 70 11.38 2.43 -2.26
CA ARG A 70 12.48 3.25 -2.81
C ARG A 70 13.05 4.23 -1.80
N ILE A 71 12.19 4.88 -1.00
CA ILE A 71 12.64 5.78 0.06
C ILE A 71 13.40 4.98 1.12
N SER A 72 12.88 3.83 1.54
CA SER A 72 13.54 2.97 2.52
C SER A 72 14.89 2.42 2.02
N ASP A 73 15.01 2.10 0.73
CA ASP A 73 16.26 1.61 0.14
C ASP A 73 17.33 2.70 0.05
N SER A 74 16.93 3.98 -0.04
CA SER A 74 17.86 5.12 -0.07
C SER A 74 18.45 5.50 1.29
N ILE A 75 17.93 4.95 2.39
CA ILE A 75 18.33 5.31 3.75
C ILE A 75 19.12 4.16 4.38
N GLU A 76 20.42 4.39 4.63
CA GLU A 76 21.34 3.40 5.20
C GLU A 76 20.97 3.01 6.64
N ARG A 77 20.46 3.96 7.44
CA ARG A 77 20.10 3.71 8.84
C ARG A 77 18.72 3.08 8.96
N PRO A 78 18.60 1.88 9.56
CA PRO A 78 17.38 1.08 9.43
C PRO A 78 16.15 1.70 10.10
N LEU A 79 16.33 2.32 11.27
CA LEU A 79 15.27 3.01 12.03
C LEU A 79 14.64 4.17 11.24
N TYR A 80 15.47 5.00 10.60
CA TYR A 80 14.98 6.10 9.79
C TYR A 80 14.30 5.61 8.52
N ALA A 81 14.83 4.56 7.90
CA ALA A 81 14.21 3.96 6.72
C ALA A 81 12.78 3.47 7.00
N TYR A 82 12.53 2.90 8.19
CA TYR A 82 11.19 2.48 8.62
C TYR A 82 10.26 3.67 8.80
N ALA A 83 10.69 4.68 9.56
CA ALA A 83 9.87 5.86 9.82
C ALA A 83 9.51 6.59 8.53
N PHE A 84 10.51 6.91 7.68
CA PHE A 84 10.29 7.63 6.43
C PHE A 84 9.54 6.81 5.37
N GLY A 85 9.78 5.50 5.31
CA GLY A 85 9.00 4.61 4.46
C GLY A 85 7.52 4.56 4.86
N SER A 86 7.21 4.68 6.16
CA SER A 86 5.85 4.69 6.69
C SER A 86 5.15 6.05 6.61
N VAL A 87 5.88 7.16 6.45
CA VAL A 87 5.29 8.50 6.24
C VAL A 87 4.49 8.57 4.95
N VAL A 88 4.94 7.92 3.89
CA VAL A 88 4.24 7.93 2.58
C VAL A 88 2.83 7.32 2.65
N PRO A 89 2.65 6.06 3.09
CA PRO A 89 1.31 5.49 3.22
C PRO A 89 0.47 6.25 4.26
N ALA A 90 1.05 6.74 5.36
CA ALA A 90 0.30 7.53 6.34
C ALA A 90 -0.21 8.86 5.75
N THR A 91 0.61 9.58 4.97
CA THR A 91 0.21 10.82 4.31
C THR A 91 -0.88 10.57 3.28
N VAL A 92 -0.76 9.50 2.48
CA VAL A 92 -1.78 9.13 1.48
C VAL A 92 -3.09 8.77 2.16
N THR A 93 -3.05 7.96 3.22
CA THR A 93 -4.22 7.61 4.03
C THR A 93 -4.88 8.86 4.61
N PHE A 94 -4.09 9.75 5.22
CA PHE A 94 -4.59 11.01 5.77
C PHE A 94 -5.31 11.85 4.71
N LEU A 95 -4.67 12.08 3.56
CA LEU A 95 -5.24 12.90 2.48
C LEU A 95 -6.52 12.29 1.90
N VAL A 96 -6.55 10.97 1.70
CA VAL A 96 -7.72 10.27 1.16
C VAL A 96 -8.86 10.28 2.18
N SER A 97 -8.60 9.93 3.44
CA SER A 97 -9.61 9.95 4.50
C SER A 97 -10.14 11.36 4.71
N TYR A 98 -9.26 12.36 4.86
CA TYR A 98 -9.67 13.76 5.02
C TYR A 98 -10.51 14.24 3.84
N GLY A 99 -10.08 13.96 2.60
CA GLY A 99 -10.84 14.33 1.41
C GLY A 99 -12.22 13.68 1.33
N ALA A 100 -12.34 12.41 1.72
CA ALA A 100 -13.62 11.71 1.77
C ALA A 100 -14.57 12.31 2.81
N HIS A 101 -14.06 12.62 4.00
CA HIS A 101 -14.84 13.21 5.08
C HIS A 101 -15.27 14.64 4.80
N VAL A 102 -14.40 15.46 4.18
CA VAL A 102 -14.77 16.81 3.71
C VAL A 102 -15.89 16.75 2.68
N ARG A 103 -15.81 15.79 1.73
CA ARG A 103 -16.85 15.62 0.71
C ARG A 103 -18.19 15.13 1.26
N ASN A 104 -18.16 14.34 2.34
CA ASN A 104 -19.34 13.82 3.00
C ASN A 104 -19.83 14.71 4.16
N GLU A 105 -19.32 15.95 4.27
CA GLU A 105 -19.71 16.92 5.30
C GLU A 105 -19.58 16.41 6.74
N THR A 106 -18.71 15.41 6.97
CA THR A 106 -18.49 14.76 8.27
C THR A 106 -17.01 14.80 8.69
N PRO A 107 -16.37 15.98 8.79
CA PRO A 107 -14.95 16.09 9.13
C PRO A 107 -14.72 15.94 10.64
N GLU A 108 -14.98 14.75 11.19
CA GLU A 108 -14.51 14.40 12.54
C GLU A 108 -13.02 14.06 12.49
N LEU A 109 -12.19 15.11 12.47
CA LEU A 109 -10.74 15.05 12.25
C LEU A 109 -10.03 14.04 13.16
N PHE A 110 -10.42 13.93 14.43
CA PHE A 110 -9.71 13.11 15.39
C PHE A 110 -10.08 11.62 15.26
N GLU A 111 -11.36 11.29 15.35
CA GLU A 111 -11.85 9.91 15.36
C GLU A 111 -11.82 9.27 13.97
N SER A 112 -12.17 10.05 12.94
CA SER A 112 -12.38 9.51 11.59
C SER A 112 -11.18 9.66 10.66
N VAL A 113 -10.21 10.51 11.00
CA VAL A 113 -9.02 10.77 10.13
C VAL A 113 -7.71 10.48 10.85
N LEU A 114 -7.48 11.05 12.03
CA LEU A 114 -6.23 10.87 12.78
C LEU A 114 -6.06 9.43 13.28
N TRP A 115 -7.12 8.81 13.82
CA TRP A 115 -7.03 7.44 14.34
C TRP A 115 -6.69 6.40 13.26
N PRO A 116 -7.37 6.38 12.11
CA PRO A 116 -6.99 5.52 10.99
C PRO A 116 -5.58 5.82 10.47
N THR A 117 -5.16 7.09 10.45
CA THR A 117 -3.82 7.49 10.00
C THR A 117 -2.73 6.99 10.95
N LEU A 118 -2.92 7.12 12.27
CA LEU A 118 -1.97 6.64 13.29
C LEU A 118 -1.89 5.11 13.32
N LEU A 119 -3.03 4.42 13.16
CA LEU A 119 -3.06 2.97 12.98
C LEU A 119 -2.31 2.54 11.72
N SER A 120 -2.53 3.23 10.60
CA SER A 120 -1.82 2.97 9.33
C SER A 120 -0.31 3.20 9.45
N PHE A 121 0.10 4.27 10.14
CA PHE A 121 1.52 4.59 10.38
C PHE A 121 2.19 3.53 11.28
N SER A 122 1.58 3.20 12.41
CA SER A 122 2.11 2.21 13.36
C SER A 122 2.18 0.80 12.77
N THR A 123 1.14 0.34 12.07
CA THR A 123 1.15 -0.95 11.36
C THR A 123 2.20 -0.97 10.25
N SER A 124 2.40 0.13 9.53
CA SER A 124 3.45 0.23 8.51
C SER A 124 4.85 0.14 9.11
N ILE A 125 5.11 0.78 10.26
CA ILE A 125 6.40 0.66 10.96
C ILE A 125 6.64 -0.80 11.37
N GLY A 126 5.65 -1.43 12.00
CA GLY A 126 5.73 -2.82 12.43
C GLY A 126 5.97 -3.78 11.26
N MET A 127 5.25 -3.60 10.16
CA MET A 127 5.40 -4.43 8.97
C MET A 127 6.78 -4.23 8.30
N ASN A 128 7.25 -2.98 8.20
CA ASN A 128 8.58 -2.69 7.67
C ASN A 128 9.69 -3.30 8.54
N ALA A 129 9.55 -3.24 9.86
CA ALA A 129 10.47 -3.87 10.81
C ALA A 129 10.48 -5.41 10.67
N LEU A 130 9.30 -6.04 10.53
CA LEU A 130 9.16 -7.48 10.31
C LEU A 130 9.77 -7.94 8.97
N VAL A 131 9.54 -7.18 7.89
CA VAL A 131 10.07 -7.52 6.56
C VAL A 131 11.59 -7.44 6.50
N ARG A 132 12.21 -6.46 7.17
CA ARG A 132 13.69 -6.39 7.27
C ARG A 132 14.29 -7.38 8.26
N ASN A 133 13.61 -7.66 9.37
CA ASN A 133 14.01 -8.70 10.33
C ASN A 133 13.27 -10.02 10.06
N TYR A 134 13.26 -10.46 8.80
CA TYR A 134 12.48 -11.62 8.37
C TYR A 134 12.90 -12.92 9.08
N GLU A 135 14.06 -12.96 9.73
CA GLU A 135 14.50 -14.07 10.58
C GLU A 135 13.63 -14.27 11.83
N LEU A 136 12.85 -13.26 12.22
CA LEU A 136 11.87 -13.34 13.30
C LEU A 136 10.53 -13.92 12.84
N LEU A 137 10.31 -14.10 11.52
CA LEU A 137 9.09 -14.70 11.00
C LEU A 137 9.09 -16.22 11.21
N PRO A 138 7.91 -16.85 11.32
CA PRO A 138 7.78 -18.30 11.24
C PRO A 138 8.42 -18.87 9.96
N ASN A 139 9.03 -20.07 10.02
CA ASN A 139 9.80 -20.67 8.92
C ASN A 139 9.08 -20.68 7.55
N TRP A 140 7.76 -20.87 7.53
CA TRP A 140 6.95 -20.87 6.31
C TRP A 140 6.86 -19.47 5.68
N LEU A 141 6.80 -18.41 6.49
CA LEU A 141 6.84 -17.01 6.05
C LEU A 141 8.26 -16.59 5.64
N GLN A 142 9.29 -17.05 6.37
CA GLN A 142 10.68 -16.81 5.99
C GLN A 142 10.98 -17.30 4.58
N TRP A 143 10.45 -18.48 4.21
CA TRP A 143 10.63 -19.03 2.87
C TRP A 143 10.06 -18.13 1.78
N CYS A 144 8.86 -17.56 2.00
CA CYS A 144 8.24 -16.59 1.10
C CYS A 144 9.06 -15.31 0.98
N VAL A 145 9.53 -14.74 2.09
CA VAL A 145 10.33 -13.52 2.10
C VAL A 145 11.71 -13.74 1.47
N ARG A 146 12.38 -14.85 1.77
CA ARG A 146 13.67 -15.23 1.16
C ARG A 146 13.58 -15.31 -0.36
N ARG A 147 12.50 -15.88 -0.91
CA ARG A 147 12.28 -15.90 -2.37
C ARG A 147 12.10 -14.52 -2.98
N ILE A 148 11.51 -13.57 -2.25
CA ILE A 148 11.33 -12.19 -2.71
C ILE A 148 12.68 -11.44 -2.67
N VAL A 149 13.43 -11.55 -1.57
CA VAL A 149 14.73 -10.89 -1.38
C VAL A 149 15.78 -11.41 -2.37
N MET A 150 15.89 -12.74 -2.53
CA MET A 150 16.83 -13.38 -3.47
C MET A 150 16.57 -12.98 -4.93
N ARG A 151 15.32 -12.66 -5.29
CA ARG A 151 14.96 -12.25 -6.64
C ARG A 151 15.32 -10.79 -6.94
N ASN A 152 15.36 -9.92 -5.92
CA ASN A 152 15.80 -8.52 -6.08
C ASN A 152 17.33 -8.40 -6.16
N LYS A 153 18.10 -9.25 -5.46
CA LYS A 153 19.57 -9.28 -5.57
C LYS A 153 20.11 -9.72 -6.94
N LYS A 154 19.29 -10.34 -7.79
CA LYS A 154 19.69 -10.71 -9.17
C LYS A 154 19.52 -9.58 -10.17
N ILE A 155 18.94 -8.43 -9.76
CA ILE A 155 18.62 -7.29 -10.64
C ILE A 155 19.53 -6.08 -10.35
N SER A 156 20.34 -6.14 -9.29
CA SER A 156 21.48 -5.24 -9.02
C SER A 156 22.78 -5.83 -9.54
#